data_AF-A0A929RSY5-F1
#
_entry.id   AF-A0A929RSY5-F1
#
_cell.length_a   1.000
_cell.length_b   1.000
_cell.length_c   1.000
_cell.angle_alpha   90.00
_cell.angle_beta   90.00
_cell.angle_gamma   90.00
#
_symmetry.space_group_name_H-M   'P 1'
#
loop_
_entity.id
_entity.type
_entity.pdbx_description
1 polymer ?
#
loop_
_entity_poly.entity_id
_entity_poly.type
_entity_poly.pdbx_seq_one_letter_code
_entity_poly.pdbx_strand_id
1 'polypeptide(L)'
;MGIESVPAEMMADYQRWNGWITKLTVGEDSVVARLNTAANKLKTNRSGQTVGKWGVEEGPQAFQARYSTYLDQEITALTQMANNVTKFVAELRDAVDRLEKGDTSSASNLKEKGSSVSAIYSSERMQQIWDQDTTGMPNIPSDLDY
;
A
#
# COMPACT_ATOMS: atom_id res chain seq x y z
N MET A 1 16.30 -25.56 12.54
CA MET A 1 15.29 -26.14 11.64
C MET A 1 15.09 -25.16 10.51
N GLY A 2 15.05 -25.67 9.28
CA GLY A 2 14.93 -24.88 8.04
C GLY A 2 13.96 -25.56 7.08
N ILE A 3 14.14 -25.37 5.77
CA ILE A 3 13.26 -25.96 4.73
C ILE A 3 13.02 -27.47 4.89
N GLU A 4 13.98 -28.22 5.45
CA GLU A 4 13.90 -29.66 5.76
C GLU A 4 12.79 -30.04 6.76
N SER A 5 12.34 -29.08 7.57
CA SER A 5 11.29 -29.23 8.58
C SER A 5 9.92 -28.80 8.06
N VAL A 6 9.84 -28.26 6.83
CA VAL A 6 8.58 -27.87 6.20
C VAL A 6 7.80 -29.14 5.84
N PRO A 7 6.55 -29.29 6.33
CA PRO A 7 5.70 -30.41 5.98
C PRO A 7 5.50 -30.53 4.46
N ALA A 8 5.51 -31.75 3.92
CA ALA A 8 5.49 -31.99 2.48
C ALA A 8 4.24 -31.38 1.81
N GLU A 9 3.10 -31.44 2.48
CA GLU A 9 1.83 -30.85 2.07
C GLU A 9 1.85 -29.32 2.01
N MET A 10 2.76 -28.67 2.77
CA MET A 10 2.93 -27.22 2.83
C MET A 10 4.04 -26.69 1.93
N MET A 11 4.80 -27.56 1.25
CA MET A 11 5.96 -27.15 0.44
C MET A 11 5.57 -26.20 -0.72
N ALA A 12 4.40 -26.43 -1.34
CA ALA A 12 3.90 -25.56 -2.41
C ALA A 12 3.57 -24.14 -1.89
N ASP A 13 2.99 -24.04 -0.69
CA ASP A 13 2.67 -22.78 -0.03
C ASP A 13 3.94 -22.04 0.37
N TYR A 14 4.91 -22.75 0.97
CA TYR A 14 6.22 -22.23 1.32
C TYR A 14 6.93 -21.58 0.12
N GLN A 15 7.00 -22.28 -1.01
CA GLN A 15 7.65 -21.76 -2.22
C GLN A 15 6.93 -20.54 -2.79
N ARG A 16 5.59 -20.58 -2.79
CA ARG A 16 4.76 -19.47 -3.24
C ARG A 16 4.93 -18.23 -2.37
N TRP A 17 4.92 -18.37 -1.05
CA TRP A 17 5.09 -17.25 -0.12
C TRP A 17 6.47 -16.62 -0.23
N ASN A 18 7.54 -17.43 -0.33
CA ASN A 18 8.89 -16.92 -0.59
C ASN A 18 9.00 -16.20 -1.94
N GLY A 19 8.32 -16.72 -2.97
CA GLY A 19 8.20 -16.05 -4.27
C GLY A 19 7.49 -14.69 -4.17
N TRP A 20 6.44 -14.58 -3.34
CA TRP A 20 5.75 -13.32 -3.08
C TRP A 20 6.61 -12.34 -2.30
N ILE A 21 7.27 -12.76 -1.22
CA ILE A 21 8.19 -11.92 -0.43
C ILE A 21 9.22 -11.26 -1.35
N THR A 22 9.80 -12.05 -2.27
CA THR A 22 10.77 -11.58 -3.25
C THR A 22 10.15 -10.51 -4.17
N LYS A 23 9.04 -10.82 -4.86
CA LYS A 23 8.39 -9.89 -5.79
C LYS A 23 7.90 -8.60 -5.13
N LEU A 24 7.51 -8.67 -3.87
CA LEU A 24 6.95 -7.53 -3.15
C LEU A 24 8.02 -6.60 -2.58
N THR A 25 9.20 -7.11 -2.20
CA THR A 25 10.20 -6.31 -1.43
C THR A 25 11.63 -6.32 -1.94
N VAL A 26 12.01 -7.25 -2.82
CA VAL A 26 13.40 -7.42 -3.23
C VAL A 26 13.64 -6.80 -4.60
N GLY A 27 14.61 -5.90 -4.67
CA GLY A 27 15.03 -5.23 -5.90
C GLY A 27 14.26 -3.95 -6.22
N GLU A 28 14.81 -3.18 -7.17
CA GLU A 28 14.27 -1.87 -7.59
C GLU A 28 12.92 -1.98 -8.29
N ASP A 29 12.62 -3.13 -8.90
CA ASP A 29 11.35 -3.42 -9.57
C ASP A 29 10.27 -4.04 -8.65
N SER A 30 10.59 -4.21 -7.36
CA SER A 30 9.61 -4.70 -6.39
C SER A 30 8.42 -3.76 -6.24
N VAL A 31 7.27 -4.29 -5.81
CA VAL A 31 6.06 -3.46 -5.61
C VAL A 31 6.34 -2.30 -4.66
N VAL A 32 7.01 -2.54 -3.52
CA VAL A 32 7.38 -1.49 -2.56
C VAL A 32 8.29 -0.44 -3.21
N ALA A 33 9.32 -0.85 -3.95
CA ALA A 33 10.24 0.08 -4.60
C ALA A 33 9.54 0.94 -5.67
N ARG A 34 8.64 0.34 -6.46
CA ARG A 34 7.87 1.06 -7.48
C ARG A 34 6.90 2.07 -6.88
N LEU A 35 6.20 1.72 -5.80
CA LEU A 35 5.30 2.63 -5.08
C LEU A 35 6.08 3.82 -4.48
N ASN A 36 7.20 3.55 -3.81
CA ASN A 36 8.06 4.59 -3.25
C ASN A 36 8.68 5.49 -4.33
N THR A 37 9.08 4.91 -5.46
CA THR A 37 9.61 5.65 -6.61
C THR A 37 8.54 6.56 -7.21
N ALA A 38 7.31 6.06 -7.38
CA ALA A 38 6.19 6.86 -7.85
C ALA A 38 5.88 8.02 -6.89
N ALA A 39 5.82 7.76 -5.59
CA ALA A 39 5.63 8.79 -4.57
C ALA A 39 6.74 9.86 -4.62
N ASN A 40 8.00 9.45 -4.77
CA ASN A 40 9.11 10.39 -4.90
C ASN A 40 9.05 11.22 -6.18
N LYS A 41 8.65 10.64 -7.31
CA LYS A 41 8.42 11.40 -8.55
C LYS A 41 7.30 12.43 -8.38
N LEU A 42 6.22 12.08 -7.68
CA LEU A 42 5.16 13.03 -7.36
C LEU A 42 5.62 14.12 -6.40
N LYS A 43 6.46 13.82 -5.40
CA LYS A 43 7.08 14.83 -4.52
C LYS A 43 7.92 15.83 -5.32
N THR A 44 8.68 15.37 -6.29
CA THR A 44 9.43 16.24 -7.21
C THR A 44 8.51 17.08 -8.09
N ASN A 45 7.41 16.51 -8.59
CA ASN A 45 6.41 17.29 -9.34
C ASN A 45 5.77 18.35 -8.43
N ARG A 46 5.41 17.98 -7.21
CA ARG A 46 4.78 18.83 -6.20
C ARG A 46 5.63 20.05 -5.84
N SER A 47 6.94 19.88 -5.68
CA SER A 47 7.86 20.99 -5.37
C SER A 47 7.96 22.00 -6.51
N GLY A 48 7.67 21.60 -7.75
CA GLY A 48 7.59 22.48 -8.91
C GLY A 48 6.29 23.29 -9.02
N GLN A 49 5.26 23.01 -8.21
CA GLN A 49 3.98 23.71 -8.28
C GLN A 49 3.99 25.03 -7.49
N THR A 50 4.78 25.99 -7.96
CA THR A 50 5.00 27.29 -7.30
C THR A 50 4.20 28.41 -7.96
N VAL A 51 4.00 29.52 -7.24
CA VAL A 51 3.42 30.75 -7.81
C VAL A 51 4.21 31.22 -9.04
N GLY A 52 5.54 31.05 -9.06
CA GLY A 52 6.36 31.42 -10.23
C GLY A 52 6.03 30.62 -11.50
N LYS A 53 5.53 29.37 -11.35
CA LYS A 53 5.10 28.54 -12.49
C LYS A 53 3.72 28.93 -13.02
N TRP A 54 2.81 29.28 -12.12
CA TRP A 54 1.39 29.45 -12.44
C TRP A 54 0.97 30.92 -12.60
N GLY A 55 1.71 31.86 -11.99
CA GLY A 55 1.35 33.28 -11.93
C GLY A 55 0.61 33.64 -10.63
N VAL A 56 0.34 34.94 -10.47
CA VAL A 56 -0.31 35.52 -9.27
C VAL A 56 -1.79 35.85 -9.50
N GLU A 57 -2.30 35.62 -10.71
CA GLU A 57 -3.72 35.82 -11.01
C GLU A 57 -4.57 34.80 -10.26
N GLU A 58 -5.78 35.20 -9.86
CA GLU A 58 -6.66 34.43 -8.99
C GLU A 58 -6.92 33.00 -9.52
N GLY A 59 -7.19 32.87 -10.82
CA GLY A 59 -7.46 31.58 -11.45
C GLY A 59 -6.27 30.61 -11.39
N PRO A 60 -5.08 30.98 -11.93
CA PRO A 60 -3.90 30.13 -11.85
C PRO A 60 -3.42 29.83 -10.43
N GLN A 61 -3.55 30.78 -9.50
CA GLN A 61 -3.22 30.55 -8.09
C GLN A 61 -4.18 29.53 -7.43
N ALA A 62 -5.48 29.65 -7.69
CA ALA A 62 -6.47 28.68 -7.22
C ALA A 62 -6.20 27.28 -7.80
N PHE A 63 -5.83 27.19 -9.09
CA PHE A 63 -5.43 25.92 -9.70
C PHE A 63 -4.16 25.34 -9.05
N GLN A 64 -3.12 26.16 -8.85
CA GLN A 64 -1.86 25.76 -8.21
C GLN A 64 -2.11 25.16 -6.83
N ALA A 65 -2.95 25.79 -6.01
CA ALA A 65 -3.32 25.29 -4.69
C ALA A 65 -4.02 23.93 -4.76
N ARG A 66 -5.03 23.79 -5.65
CA ARG A 66 -5.77 22.54 -5.82
C ARG A 66 -4.88 21.40 -6.33
N TYR A 67 -4.11 21.65 -7.37
CA TYR A 67 -3.23 20.64 -7.96
C TYR A 67 -2.13 20.20 -6.99
N SER A 68 -1.65 21.12 -6.16
CA SER A 68 -0.71 20.84 -5.07
C SER A 68 -1.31 19.88 -4.03
N THR A 69 -2.52 20.15 -3.55
CA THR A 69 -3.23 19.28 -2.60
C THR A 69 -3.45 17.88 -3.17
N TYR A 70 -3.88 17.80 -4.43
CA TYR A 70 -4.05 16.52 -5.12
C TYR A 70 -2.77 15.69 -5.12
N LEU A 71 -1.63 16.30 -5.50
CA LEU A 71 -0.35 15.62 -5.49
C LEU A 71 0.05 15.15 -4.07
N ASP A 72 -0.23 15.95 -3.02
CA ASP A 72 0.05 15.57 -1.63
C ASP A 72 -0.79 14.35 -1.17
N GLN A 73 -2.05 14.26 -1.59
CA GLN A 73 -2.91 13.09 -1.32
C GLN A 73 -2.38 11.83 -2.03
N GLU A 74 -2.02 11.92 -3.31
CA GLU A 74 -1.48 10.80 -4.09
C GLU A 74 -0.12 10.32 -3.54
N ILE A 75 0.74 11.24 -3.12
CA ILE A 75 2.00 10.92 -2.44
C ILE A 75 1.74 10.10 -1.17
N THR A 76 0.76 10.55 -0.37
CA THR A 76 0.37 9.87 0.88
C THR A 76 -0.19 8.48 0.58
N ALA A 77 -1.04 8.37 -0.44
CA ALA A 77 -1.64 7.11 -0.84
C ALA A 77 -0.60 6.07 -1.26
N LEU A 78 0.31 6.43 -2.17
CA LEU A 78 1.37 5.54 -2.64
C LEU A 78 2.30 5.11 -1.50
N THR A 79 2.65 6.05 -0.60
CA THR A 79 3.48 5.76 0.58
C THR A 79 2.77 4.77 1.50
N GLN A 80 1.47 4.94 1.74
CA GLN A 80 0.72 4.04 2.61
C GLN A 80 0.48 2.66 1.98
N MET A 81 0.27 2.59 0.66
CA MET A 81 0.23 1.31 -0.06
C MET A 81 1.55 0.56 0.10
N ALA A 82 2.70 1.25 0.00
CA ALA A 82 4.01 0.63 0.22
C ALA A 82 4.17 0.11 1.66
N ASN A 83 3.68 0.86 2.64
CA ASN A 83 3.65 0.43 4.04
C ASN A 83 2.77 -0.80 4.25
N ASN A 84 1.58 -0.84 3.63
CA ASN A 84 0.68 -1.97 3.72
C ASN A 84 1.30 -3.23 3.09
N VAL A 85 1.93 -3.11 1.92
CA VAL A 85 2.68 -4.23 1.32
C VAL A 85 3.79 -4.72 2.25
N THR A 86 4.51 -3.80 2.91
CA THR A 86 5.57 -4.15 3.88
C THR A 86 5.02 -4.91 5.08
N LYS A 87 3.86 -4.51 5.61
CA LYS A 87 3.16 -5.22 6.70
C LYS A 87 2.73 -6.62 6.27
N PHE A 88 2.10 -6.75 5.09
CA PHE A 88 1.71 -8.06 4.56
C PHE A 88 2.91 -9.00 4.37
N VAL A 89 4.04 -8.46 3.92
CA VAL A 89 5.28 -9.23 3.76
C VAL A 89 5.86 -9.68 5.11
N ALA A 90 5.69 -8.89 6.17
CA ALA A 90 6.07 -9.31 7.51
C ALA A 90 5.25 -10.53 7.96
N GLU A 91 3.95 -10.55 7.67
CA GLU A 91 3.08 -11.71 7.96
C GLU A 91 3.46 -12.93 7.12
N LEU A 92 3.83 -12.75 5.84
CA LEU A 92 4.36 -13.82 5.01
C LEU A 92 5.65 -14.41 5.58
N ARG A 93 6.57 -13.56 6.07
CA ARG A 93 7.82 -14.01 6.69
C ARG A 93 7.56 -14.79 7.98
N ASP A 94 6.67 -14.31 8.84
CA ASP A 94 6.26 -15.05 10.06
C ASP A 94 5.68 -16.43 9.71
N ALA A 95 4.84 -16.50 8.67
CA ALA A 95 4.25 -17.76 8.22
C ALA A 95 5.31 -18.73 7.64
N VAL A 96 6.27 -18.22 6.87
CA VAL A 96 7.42 -18.99 6.36
C VAL A 96 8.29 -19.51 7.52
N ASP A 97 8.65 -18.64 8.48
CA ASP A 97 9.46 -19.02 9.65
C ASP A 97 8.78 -20.08 10.52
N ARG A 98 7.45 -20.04 10.60
CA ARG A 98 6.64 -21.07 11.29
C ARG A 98 6.68 -22.41 10.55
N LEU A 99 6.54 -22.39 9.23
CA LEU A 99 6.67 -23.61 8.42
C LEU A 99 8.06 -24.24 8.56
N GLU A 100 9.12 -23.44 8.59
CA GLU A 100 10.50 -23.92 8.83
C GLU A 100 10.72 -24.49 10.23
N LYS A 101 9.76 -24.31 11.15
CA LYS A 101 9.73 -24.92 12.48
C LYS A 101 8.76 -26.10 12.56
N GLY A 102 8.14 -26.50 11.45
CA GLY A 102 7.18 -27.61 11.37
C GLY A 102 5.75 -27.25 11.79
N ASP A 103 5.40 -25.97 11.92
CA ASP A 103 4.06 -25.52 12.31
C ASP A 103 3.10 -25.47 11.09
N THR A 104 2.21 -26.46 11.02
CA THR A 104 1.18 -26.58 9.97
C THR A 104 0.02 -25.58 10.12
N SER A 105 -0.08 -24.85 11.24
CA SER A 105 -1.12 -23.82 11.44
C SER A 105 -0.81 -22.47 10.77
N SER A 106 0.38 -22.34 10.17
CA SER A 106 0.86 -21.12 9.52
C SER A 106 -0.08 -20.54 8.46
N ALA A 107 -0.73 -21.39 7.64
CA ALA A 107 -1.67 -20.94 6.61
C ALA A 107 -2.93 -20.27 7.21
N SER A 108 -3.46 -20.85 8.28
CA SER A 108 -4.60 -20.30 9.02
C SER A 108 -4.27 -18.92 9.60
N ASN A 109 -3.09 -18.83 10.22
CA ASN A 109 -2.60 -17.58 10.83
C ASN A 109 -2.34 -16.50 9.77
N LEU A 110 -1.74 -16.86 8.62
CA LEU A 110 -1.53 -15.93 7.52
C LEU A 110 -2.86 -15.42 6.95
N LYS A 111 -3.87 -16.29 6.83
CA LYS A 111 -5.20 -15.88 6.36
C LYS A 111 -5.84 -14.86 7.30
N GLU A 112 -5.79 -15.11 8.60
CA GLU A 112 -6.33 -14.21 9.62
C GLU A 112 -5.60 -12.87 9.61
N LYS A 113 -4.27 -12.89 9.83
CA LYS A 113 -3.48 -11.66 9.94
C LYS A 113 -3.36 -10.90 8.62
N GLY A 114 -3.18 -11.62 7.51
CA GLY A 114 -3.08 -11.02 6.18
C GLY A 114 -4.36 -10.32 5.73
N SER A 115 -5.54 -10.83 6.14
CA SER A 115 -6.83 -10.19 5.82
C SER A 115 -7.02 -8.82 6.48
N SER A 116 -6.31 -8.56 7.59
CA SER A 116 -6.32 -7.26 8.27
C SER A 116 -5.48 -6.19 7.56
N VAL A 117 -4.64 -6.59 6.60
CA VAL A 117 -3.79 -5.66 5.86
C VAL A 117 -4.54 -5.21 4.61
N SER A 118 -5.06 -3.97 4.63
CA SER A 118 -5.74 -3.40 3.47
C SER A 118 -4.79 -3.26 2.28
N ALA A 119 -5.15 -3.87 1.14
CA ALA A 119 -4.44 -3.68 -0.13
C ALA A 119 -4.67 -2.28 -0.72
N ILE A 120 -5.73 -1.60 -0.29
CA ILE A 120 -6.13 -0.28 -0.79
C ILE A 120 -5.82 0.75 0.29
N TYR A 121 -5.16 1.84 -0.10
CA TYR A 121 -5.16 3.03 0.72
C TYR A 121 -6.47 3.78 0.49
N SER A 122 -7.15 4.08 1.59
CA SER A 122 -8.24 5.04 1.65
C SER A 122 -7.85 6.03 2.76
N SER A 123 -7.98 7.33 2.50
CA SER A 123 -7.71 8.33 3.54
C SER A 123 -8.63 8.08 4.75
N GLU A 124 -8.25 8.47 5.96
CA GLU A 124 -9.11 8.26 7.16
C GLU A 124 -10.53 8.78 6.94
N ARG A 125 -10.65 9.91 6.23
CA ARG A 125 -11.94 10.52 5.90
C ARG A 125 -12.72 9.72 4.86
N MET A 126 -12.05 9.17 3.83
CA MET A 126 -12.68 8.25 2.89
C MET A 126 -13.05 6.91 3.55
N GLN A 127 -12.23 6.37 4.44
CA GLN A 127 -12.56 5.18 5.23
C GLN A 127 -13.82 5.40 6.06
N GLN A 128 -13.94 6.55 6.74
CA GLN A 128 -15.15 6.92 7.49
C GLN A 128 -16.40 6.99 6.59
N ILE A 129 -16.26 7.46 5.34
CA ILE A 129 -17.35 7.51 4.37
C ILE A 129 -17.75 6.10 3.91
N TRP A 130 -16.76 5.24 3.64
CA TRP A 130 -16.99 3.85 3.22
C TRP A 130 -17.55 2.99 4.37
N ASP A 131 -17.10 3.18 5.61
CA ASP A 131 -17.58 2.46 6.80
C ASP A 131 -19.03 2.84 7.17
N GLN A 132 -19.48 4.03 6.79
CA GLN A 132 -20.84 4.52 7.01
C GLN A 132 -21.80 4.21 5.85
N ASP A 133 -21.29 3.68 4.73
CA ASP A 133 -22.12 3.35 3.57
C ASP A 133 -22.65 1.92 3.62
N THR A 134 -23.98 1.78 3.74
CA THR A 134 -24.70 0.50 3.72
C THR A 134 -25.26 0.15 2.34
N THR A 135 -24.99 0.96 1.32
CA THR A 135 -25.65 0.89 0.00
C THR A 135 -24.69 0.55 -1.15
N GLY A 136 -23.37 0.65 -0.94
CA GLY A 136 -22.33 0.38 -1.94
C GLY A 136 -22.08 1.56 -2.89
N MET A 137 -22.65 2.73 -2.61
CA MET A 137 -22.43 4.00 -3.32
C MET A 137 -22.37 5.14 -2.30
N PRO A 138 -21.22 5.36 -1.64
CA PRO A 138 -21.08 6.39 -0.63
C PRO A 138 -21.22 7.78 -1.25
N ASN A 139 -21.90 8.69 -0.55
CA ASN A 139 -21.91 10.11 -0.92
C ASN A 139 -20.56 10.73 -0.54
N ILE A 140 -19.66 10.85 -1.53
CA ILE A 140 -18.34 11.45 -1.34
C ILE A 140 -18.53 12.97 -1.19
N PRO A 141 -18.14 13.59 -0.06
CA PRO A 141 -18.20 15.04 0.12
C PRO A 141 -17.46 15.76 -1.00
N SER A 142 -17.96 16.92 -1.44
CA SER A 142 -17.36 17.69 -2.55
C SER A 142 -15.95 18.23 -2.28
N ASP A 143 -15.49 18.16 -1.02
CA ASP A 143 -14.12 18.44 -0.61
C ASP A 143 -13.23 17.18 -0.48
N LEU A 144 -13.78 16.03 -0.88
CA LEU A 144 -13.13 14.72 -1.05
C LEU A 144 -13.35 14.12 -2.43
N ASP A 145 -14.27 14.67 -3.23
CA ASP A 145 -14.08 14.67 -4.69
C ASP A 145 -12.76 15.38 -4.94
N TYR A 146 -11.73 14.60 -5.28
CA TYR A 146 -10.35 14.97 -5.62
C TYR A 146 -9.34 14.96 -4.46
#